data_AF-A0A7C1GZN1-F1
#
_entry.id   AF-A0A7C1GZN1-F1
#
_cell.length_a   1.000
_cell.length_b   1.000
_cell.length_c   1.000
_cell.angle_alpha   90.00
_cell.angle_beta   90.00
_cell.angle_gamma   90.00
#
_symmetry.space_group_name_H-M   'P 1'
#
loop_
_entity.id
_entity.type
_entity.pdbx_description
1 polymer ?
#
loop_
_entity_poly.entity_id
_entity_poly.type
_entity_poly.pdbx_seq_one_letter_code
_entity_poly.pdbx_strand_id
1 'polypeptide(L)'
;MIKAIELQIVREYLNDLSTVQSGTLLKELNQKTETGCIVKSLLDLMNTLYPDYMRSQIHHNRAERPESLYWACHDMIALDQEMMKVVSLSTKLNIVGIDLVSLGILDSCICHPREVFRPAIMRSAAGIVLVHNHPCGDPSPSEEDKTTTNAIREAGKILGIRLVDHVILAKGSLYSFTDERIIDMLAIEETISVKESDINL
;
A
#
# COMPACT_ATOMS: atom_id res chain seq x y z
N MET A 1 -23.71 19.81 -17.78
CA MET A 1 -22.50 19.80 -18.63
C MET A 1 -21.47 20.69 -17.96
N ILE A 2 -20.57 20.09 -17.18
CA ILE A 2 -19.49 20.82 -16.49
C ILE A 2 -18.49 21.23 -17.58
N LYS A 3 -18.17 22.52 -17.68
CA LYS A 3 -17.25 23.01 -18.72
C LYS A 3 -15.85 22.45 -18.47
N ALA A 4 -15.05 22.24 -19.51
CA ALA A 4 -13.68 21.70 -19.38
C ALA A 4 -12.82 22.42 -18.32
N ILE A 5 -13.03 23.73 -18.14
CA ILE A 5 -12.37 24.56 -17.11
C ILE A 5 -12.83 24.18 -15.69
N GLU A 6 -14.12 23.90 -15.49
CA GLU A 6 -14.65 23.48 -14.18
C GLU A 6 -14.15 22.08 -13.80
N LEU A 7 -14.00 21.17 -14.77
CA LEU A 7 -13.36 19.87 -14.57
C LEU A 7 -11.88 19.99 -14.21
N GLN A 8 -11.16 20.92 -14.85
CA GLN A 8 -9.76 21.23 -14.54
C GLN A 8 -9.63 21.70 -13.08
N ILE A 9 -10.48 22.66 -12.66
CA ILE A 9 -10.50 23.19 -11.30
C ILE A 9 -10.82 22.07 -10.29
N VAL A 10 -11.82 21.24 -10.57
CA VAL A 10 -12.17 20.12 -9.68
C VAL A 10 -11.02 19.11 -9.57
N ARG A 11 -10.29 18.82 -10.66
CA ARG A 11 -9.11 17.95 -10.61
C ARG A 11 -7.99 18.55 -9.77
N GLU A 12 -7.71 19.84 -9.92
CA GLU A 12 -6.72 20.54 -9.09
C GLU A 12 -7.11 20.48 -7.61
N TYR A 13 -8.36 20.76 -7.27
CA TYR A 13 -8.86 20.61 -5.89
C TYR A 13 -8.80 19.18 -5.37
N LEU A 14 -9.09 18.17 -6.19
CA LEU A 14 -9.00 16.76 -5.80
C LEU A 14 -7.56 16.31 -5.59
N ASN A 15 -6.62 16.80 -6.39
CA ASN A 15 -5.19 16.58 -6.20
C ASN A 15 -4.69 17.25 -4.91
N ASP A 16 -5.13 18.47 -4.63
CA ASP A 16 -4.80 19.13 -3.36
C ASP A 16 -5.36 18.31 -2.18
N LEU A 17 -6.62 17.87 -2.26
CA LEU A 17 -7.27 17.03 -1.25
C LEU A 17 -6.60 15.65 -1.08
N SER A 18 -6.06 15.04 -2.13
CA SER A 18 -5.46 13.70 -2.06
C SER A 18 -4.18 13.67 -1.21
N THR A 19 -3.50 14.80 -1.07
CA THR A 19 -2.28 14.94 -0.26
C THR A 19 -2.54 15.31 1.21
N VAL A 20 -3.73 15.82 1.50
CA VAL A 20 -4.13 16.29 2.83
C VAL A 20 -4.46 15.10 3.74
N GLN A 21 -3.90 15.08 4.96
CA GLN A 21 -4.27 14.04 5.93
C GLN A 21 -5.77 14.14 6.27
N SER A 22 -6.44 12.98 6.32
CA SER A 22 -7.87 12.87 6.66
C SER A 22 -8.22 13.60 7.98
N GLY A 23 -7.32 13.60 8.96
CA GLY A 23 -7.46 14.34 10.22
C GLY A 23 -7.47 15.86 10.07
N THR A 24 -6.78 16.43 9.08
CA THR A 24 -6.82 17.86 8.74
C THR A 24 -8.14 18.19 8.05
N LEU A 25 -8.56 17.34 7.11
CA LEU A 25 -9.84 17.45 6.41
C LEU A 25 -11.02 17.50 7.40
N LEU A 26 -11.01 16.63 8.41
CA LEU A 26 -12.05 16.60 9.47
C LEU A 26 -12.12 17.88 10.32
N LYS A 27 -11.00 18.60 10.49
CA LYS A 27 -10.93 19.85 11.25
C LYS A 27 -11.51 21.03 10.48
N GLU A 28 -11.33 21.06 9.16
CA GLU A 28 -11.86 22.11 8.30
C GLU A 28 -13.28 21.85 7.83
N LEU A 29 -13.73 20.59 7.89
CA LEU A 29 -15.09 20.20 7.50
C LEU A 29 -16.14 20.85 8.40
N ASN A 30 -17.12 21.54 7.81
CA ASN A 30 -18.27 22.06 8.55
C ASN A 30 -19.27 20.93 8.87
N GLN A 31 -19.07 20.29 10.03
CA GLN A 31 -19.86 19.16 10.52
C GLN A 31 -21.31 19.53 10.94
N LYS A 32 -21.71 20.80 10.82
CA LYS A 32 -23.11 21.22 11.07
C LYS A 32 -24.00 21.12 9.83
N THR A 33 -23.39 20.88 8.66
CA THR A 33 -24.11 20.70 7.40
C THR A 33 -24.36 19.22 7.12
N GLU A 34 -25.44 18.91 6.41
CA GLU A 34 -25.75 17.54 5.99
C GLU A 34 -24.60 16.93 5.16
N THR A 35 -24.06 17.70 4.21
CA THR A 35 -22.88 17.30 3.42
C THR A 35 -21.65 17.04 4.29
N GLY A 36 -21.38 17.88 5.29
CA GLY A 36 -20.27 17.67 6.23
C GLY A 36 -20.45 16.42 7.08
N CYS A 37 -21.67 16.11 7.53
CA CYS A 37 -21.93 14.86 8.24
C CYS A 37 -21.72 13.62 7.35
N ILE A 38 -22.12 13.67 6.08
CA ILE A 38 -21.92 12.59 5.12
C ILE A 38 -20.43 12.35 4.85
N VAL A 39 -19.69 13.42 4.53
CA VAL A 39 -18.24 13.32 4.26
C VAL A 39 -17.48 12.79 5.48
N LYS A 40 -17.82 13.26 6.69
CA LYS A 40 -17.26 12.71 7.94
C LYS A 40 -17.58 11.22 8.09
N SER A 41 -18.83 10.81 7.87
CA SER A 41 -19.23 9.40 7.99
C SER A 41 -18.49 8.51 6.99
N LEU A 42 -18.26 8.99 5.77
CA LEU A 42 -17.46 8.29 4.76
C LEU A 42 -15.99 8.19 5.18
N LEU A 43 -15.39 9.27 5.70
CA LEU A 43 -14.02 9.24 6.22
C LEU A 43 -13.89 8.30 7.40
N ASP A 44 -14.83 8.32 8.34
CA ASP A 44 -14.85 7.43 9.50
C ASP A 44 -15.02 5.96 9.06
N LEU A 45 -15.89 5.69 8.07
CA LEU A 45 -16.06 4.37 7.47
C LEU A 45 -14.77 3.89 6.79
N MET A 46 -14.12 4.77 6.01
CA MET A 46 -12.87 4.45 5.34
C MET A 46 -11.72 4.24 6.33
N ASN A 47 -11.65 4.98 7.42
CA ASN A 47 -10.58 4.79 8.41
C ASN A 47 -10.85 3.59 9.33
N THR A 48 -12.12 3.24 9.58
CA THR A 48 -12.49 2.21 10.58
C THR A 48 -12.81 0.86 9.94
N LEU A 49 -13.66 0.86 8.91
CA LEU A 49 -14.25 -0.35 8.33
C LEU A 49 -13.46 -0.88 7.14
N TYR A 50 -12.83 0.00 6.35
CA TYR A 50 -12.05 -0.42 5.19
C TYR A 50 -10.82 -1.27 5.55
N PRO A 51 -10.03 -0.99 6.61
CA PRO A 51 -8.91 -1.85 7.00
C PRO A 51 -9.38 -3.27 7.35
N ASP A 52 -10.48 -3.38 8.09
CA ASP A 52 -11.02 -4.68 8.50
C ASP A 52 -11.70 -5.42 7.35
N TYR A 53 -12.38 -4.70 6.46
CA TYR A 53 -12.92 -5.25 5.21
C TYR A 53 -11.80 -5.81 4.33
N MET A 54 -10.74 -5.02 4.09
CA MET A 54 -9.56 -5.47 3.33
C MET A 54 -8.89 -6.68 3.99
N ARG A 55 -8.74 -6.68 5.33
CA ARG A 55 -8.22 -7.84 6.07
C ARG A 55 -9.09 -9.09 5.92
N SER A 56 -10.41 -8.94 6.01
CA SER A 56 -11.36 -10.06 5.86
C SER A 56 -11.39 -10.65 4.45
N GLN A 57 -11.00 -9.86 3.45
CA GLN A 57 -10.93 -10.24 2.04
C GLN A 57 -9.50 -10.59 1.58
N ILE A 58 -8.53 -10.74 2.49
CA ILE A 58 -7.11 -11.05 2.16
C ILE A 58 -6.97 -12.22 1.19
N HIS A 59 -7.85 -13.24 1.27
CA HIS A 59 -7.82 -14.39 0.36
C HIS A 59 -8.30 -14.09 -1.07
N HIS A 60 -9.02 -12.98 -1.29
CA HIS A 60 -9.39 -12.45 -2.60
C HIS A 60 -8.42 -11.37 -3.11
N ASN A 61 -7.58 -10.82 -2.23
CA ASN A 61 -6.53 -9.88 -2.63
C ASN A 61 -5.38 -10.66 -3.26
N ARG A 62 -5.34 -10.67 -4.60
CA ARG A 62 -4.21 -11.22 -5.35
C ARG A 62 -3.10 -10.19 -5.36
N ALA A 63 -1.89 -10.60 -5.00
CA ALA A 63 -0.69 -9.77 -5.15
C ALA A 63 -0.19 -9.79 -6.61
N GLU A 64 -1.07 -9.42 -7.55
CA GLU A 64 -0.74 -9.32 -8.98
C GLU A 64 -0.07 -8.02 -9.33
N ARG A 65 -0.32 -6.97 -8.55
CA ARG A 65 0.26 -5.65 -8.76
C ARG A 65 0.74 -5.04 -7.43
N PRO A 66 1.81 -4.22 -7.44
CA PRO A 66 2.33 -3.56 -6.25
C PRO A 66 1.28 -2.76 -5.45
N GLU A 67 0.33 -2.14 -6.13
CA GLU A 67 -0.75 -1.33 -5.53
C GLU A 67 -1.65 -2.16 -4.61
N SER A 68 -1.83 -3.46 -4.90
CA SER A 68 -2.61 -4.34 -4.02
C SER A 68 -1.91 -4.56 -2.68
N LEU A 69 -0.57 -4.53 -2.67
CA LEU A 69 0.23 -4.68 -1.47
C LEU A 69 0.22 -3.41 -0.61
N TYR A 70 0.16 -2.24 -1.25
CA TYR A 70 -0.05 -0.96 -0.56
C TYR A 70 -1.28 -1.00 0.34
N TRP A 71 -2.39 -1.50 -0.19
CA TRP A 71 -3.65 -1.61 0.56
C TRP A 71 -3.65 -2.75 1.56
N ALA A 72 -3.08 -3.91 1.20
CA ALA A 72 -2.98 -5.05 2.11
C ALA A 72 -2.15 -4.77 3.37
N CYS A 73 -1.16 -3.88 3.25
CA CYS A 73 -0.25 -3.47 4.32
C CYS A 73 -0.39 -1.98 4.68
N HIS A 74 -1.55 -1.37 4.41
CA HIS A 74 -1.80 0.05 4.63
C HIS A 74 -1.61 0.46 6.10
N ASP A 75 -1.81 -0.48 7.02
CA ASP A 75 -1.59 -0.27 8.45
C ASP A 75 -0.15 0.11 8.80
N MET A 76 0.82 -0.20 7.92
CA MET A 76 2.23 0.16 8.13
C MET A 76 2.54 1.63 7.85
N ILE A 77 1.69 2.33 7.10
CA ILE A 77 1.99 3.69 6.60
C ILE A 77 1.91 4.74 7.70
N ALA A 78 1.03 4.53 8.69
CA ALA A 78 0.83 5.45 9.81
C ALA A 78 1.79 5.19 10.98
N LEU A 79 2.73 4.25 10.83
CA LEU A 79 3.67 3.89 11.89
C LEU A 79 4.87 4.83 11.87
N ASP A 80 5.24 5.33 13.04
CA ASP A 80 6.43 6.18 13.25
C ASP A 80 7.74 5.37 13.29
N GLN A 81 7.66 4.04 13.14
CA GLN A 81 8.80 3.12 13.18
C GLN A 81 8.86 2.30 11.88
N GLU A 82 10.07 2.08 11.38
CA GLU A 82 10.31 1.15 10.29
C GLU A 82 10.00 -0.28 10.73
N MET A 83 9.25 -1.00 9.89
CA MET A 83 8.88 -2.39 10.12
C MET A 83 8.95 -3.16 8.82
N MET A 84 9.30 -4.43 8.93
CA MET A 84 9.30 -5.34 7.80
C MET A 84 8.28 -6.45 8.03
N LYS A 85 7.40 -6.64 7.06
CA LYS A 85 6.44 -7.74 7.00
C LYS A 85 6.76 -8.65 5.82
N VAL A 86 6.40 -9.92 5.97
CA VAL A 86 6.36 -10.88 4.87
C VAL A 86 4.91 -11.22 4.55
N VAL A 87 4.56 -11.09 3.28
CA VAL A 87 3.27 -11.50 2.73
C VAL A 87 3.48 -12.87 2.07
N SER A 88 2.85 -13.89 2.64
CA SER A 88 2.89 -15.26 2.13
C SER A 88 1.85 -15.44 1.02
N LEU A 89 2.25 -16.06 -0.10
CA LEU A 89 1.42 -16.20 -1.29
C LEU A 89 1.21 -17.67 -1.68
N SER A 90 0.01 -17.97 -2.16
CA SER A 90 -0.29 -19.22 -2.86
C SER A 90 0.27 -19.23 -4.29
N THR A 91 0.19 -20.38 -4.98
CA THR A 91 0.61 -20.51 -6.39
C THR A 91 -0.14 -19.57 -7.34
N LYS A 92 -1.36 -19.16 -6.98
CA LYS A 92 -2.19 -18.21 -7.73
C LYS A 92 -2.01 -16.75 -7.28
N LEU A 93 -0.98 -16.45 -6.48
CA LEU A 93 -0.71 -15.12 -5.90
C LEU A 93 -1.77 -14.61 -4.92
N ASN A 94 -2.67 -15.47 -4.43
CA ASN A 94 -3.57 -15.09 -3.34
C ASN A 94 -2.76 -14.96 -2.04
N ILE A 95 -3.04 -13.93 -1.25
CA ILE A 95 -2.42 -13.76 0.07
C ILE A 95 -2.98 -14.82 1.03
N VAL A 96 -2.07 -15.58 1.66
CA VAL A 96 -2.38 -16.63 2.65
C VAL A 96 -1.91 -16.25 4.05
N GLY A 97 -1.20 -15.14 4.19
CA GLY A 97 -0.82 -14.57 5.49
C GLY A 97 0.06 -13.34 5.35
N ILE A 98 0.07 -12.52 6.39
CA ILE A 98 0.93 -11.35 6.53
C ILE A 98 1.49 -11.41 7.94
N ASP A 99 2.82 -11.49 8.06
CA ASP A 99 3.50 -11.68 9.34
C ASP A 99 4.59 -10.61 9.51
N LEU A 100 4.69 -10.04 10.72
CA LEU A 100 5.78 -9.14 11.08
C LEU A 100 7.07 -9.95 11.30
N VAL A 101 8.14 -9.53 10.63
CA VAL A 101 9.43 -10.27 10.64
C VAL A 101 10.59 -9.43 11.16
N SER A 102 10.46 -8.12 11.22
CA SER A 102 11.43 -7.25 11.88
C SER A 102 10.78 -5.95 12.36
N LEU A 103 11.23 -5.48 13.51
CA LEU A 103 10.93 -4.18 14.10
C LEU A 103 12.21 -3.35 14.06
N GLY A 104 12.19 -2.22 13.37
CA GLY A 104 13.30 -1.27 13.33
C GLY A 104 13.53 -0.65 14.70
N ILE A 105 14.80 -0.32 14.99
CA ILE A 105 15.20 0.30 16.26
C ILE A 105 15.43 1.82 16.09
N LEU A 106 15.78 2.28 14.88
CA LEU A 106 15.91 3.70 14.49
C LEU A 106 15.76 3.89 12.95
N ASP A 107 16.81 3.59 12.17
CA ASP A 107 16.89 3.91 10.72
C ASP A 107 17.31 2.70 9.85
N SER A 108 17.10 1.48 10.35
CA SER A 108 17.29 0.28 9.53
C SER A 108 16.48 -0.89 10.06
N CYS A 109 15.85 -1.59 9.12
CA CYS A 109 15.15 -2.84 9.37
C CYS A 109 15.95 -4.01 8.80
N ILE A 110 16.92 -4.53 9.57
CA ILE A 110 17.65 -5.73 9.17
C ILE A 110 16.74 -6.94 9.39
N CYS A 111 16.47 -7.72 8.35
CA CYS A 111 15.70 -8.96 8.45
C CYS A 111 16.51 -10.15 7.94
N HIS A 112 16.69 -11.16 8.79
CA HIS A 112 17.40 -12.37 8.42
C HIS A 112 16.47 -13.32 7.63
N PRO A 113 16.94 -14.01 6.57
CA PRO A 113 16.10 -14.93 5.79
C PRO A 113 15.32 -15.95 6.61
N ARG A 114 15.91 -16.45 7.71
CA ARG A 114 15.22 -17.33 8.67
C ARG A 114 13.90 -16.76 9.17
N GLU A 115 13.87 -15.48 9.55
CA GLU A 115 12.67 -14.86 10.11
C GLU A 115 11.62 -14.63 9.02
N VAL A 116 12.04 -14.32 7.79
CA VAL A 116 11.17 -14.18 6.62
C VAL A 116 10.54 -15.51 6.21
N PHE A 117 11.35 -16.56 6.09
CA PHE A 117 10.88 -17.84 5.54
C PHE A 117 10.20 -18.73 6.57
N ARG A 118 10.43 -18.54 7.88
CA ARG A 118 9.72 -19.30 8.93
C ARG A 118 8.19 -19.25 8.77
N PRO A 119 7.53 -18.08 8.76
CA PRO A 119 6.07 -18.00 8.57
C PRO A 119 5.65 -18.47 7.17
N ALA A 120 6.44 -18.19 6.12
CA ALA A 120 6.14 -18.64 4.76
C ALA A 120 6.07 -20.17 4.66
N ILE A 121 7.03 -20.87 5.27
CA ILE A 121 7.07 -22.33 5.36
C ILE A 121 5.86 -22.85 6.17
N MET A 122 5.58 -22.25 7.33
CA MET A 122 4.44 -22.64 8.16
C MET A 122 3.09 -22.51 7.43
N ARG A 123 2.99 -21.57 6.47
CA ARG A 123 1.79 -21.33 5.65
C ARG A 123 1.81 -22.07 4.32
N SER A 124 2.80 -22.93 4.07
CA SER A 124 2.97 -23.64 2.77
C SER A 124 2.95 -22.67 1.57
N ALA A 125 3.60 -21.51 1.73
CA ALA A 125 3.63 -20.48 0.71
C ALA A 125 4.41 -20.95 -0.53
N ALA A 126 3.88 -20.66 -1.71
CA ALA A 126 4.56 -20.88 -2.99
C ALA A 126 5.47 -19.69 -3.38
N GLY A 127 5.26 -18.53 -2.74
CA GLY A 127 6.08 -17.35 -2.89
C GLY A 127 5.82 -16.36 -1.76
N ILE A 128 6.65 -15.34 -1.70
CA ILE A 128 6.54 -14.28 -0.69
C ILE A 128 6.69 -12.91 -1.35
N VAL A 129 6.13 -11.90 -0.71
CA VAL A 129 6.49 -10.50 -0.95
C VAL A 129 7.05 -9.94 0.35
N LEU A 130 8.14 -9.19 0.27
CA LEU A 130 8.67 -8.42 1.39
C LEU A 130 8.03 -7.03 1.36
N VAL A 131 7.60 -6.52 2.51
CA VAL A 131 6.98 -5.20 2.63
C VAL A 131 7.72 -4.43 3.72
N HIS A 132 8.26 -3.28 3.38
CA HIS A 132 8.95 -2.36 4.29
C HIS A 132 8.22 -1.01 4.28
N ASN A 133 8.08 -0.31 5.40
CA ASN A 133 7.58 1.07 5.42
C ASN A 133 8.69 2.07 5.72
N HIS A 134 8.66 3.21 5.03
CA HIS A 134 9.51 4.38 5.29
C HIS A 134 8.64 5.51 5.87
N PRO A 135 8.67 5.74 7.20
CA PRO A 135 7.90 6.79 7.85
C PRO A 135 8.25 8.21 7.36
N CYS A 136 9.46 8.41 6.83
CA CYS A 136 9.93 9.68 6.29
C CYS A 136 9.17 10.16 5.03
N GLY A 137 8.43 9.25 4.37
CA GLY A 137 7.61 9.56 3.21
C GLY A 137 8.30 9.39 1.85
N ASP A 138 9.58 9.00 1.80
CA ASP A 138 10.28 8.64 0.57
C ASP A 138 10.39 7.10 0.43
N PRO A 139 9.76 6.48 -0.58
CA PRO A 139 9.83 5.03 -0.76
C PRO A 139 11.12 4.55 -1.44
N SER A 140 12.08 5.43 -1.74
CA SER A 140 13.33 5.06 -2.40
C SER A 140 14.12 4.03 -1.59
N PRO A 141 14.64 2.95 -2.19
CA PRO A 141 15.34 1.89 -1.46
C PRO A 141 16.73 2.33 -0.98
N SER A 142 17.03 2.03 0.28
CA SER A 142 18.38 2.13 0.84
C SER A 142 19.32 1.04 0.31
N GLU A 143 20.62 1.13 0.61
CA GLU A 143 21.57 0.06 0.28
C GLU A 143 21.32 -1.19 1.14
N GLU A 144 20.83 -1.00 2.37
CA GLU A 144 20.38 -2.05 3.28
C GLU A 144 19.17 -2.81 2.71
N ASP A 145 18.20 -2.10 2.12
CA ASP A 145 17.05 -2.72 1.44
C ASP A 145 17.51 -3.59 0.29
N LYS A 146 18.41 -3.08 -0.55
CA LYS A 146 18.96 -3.83 -1.70
C LYS A 146 19.72 -5.07 -1.23
N THR A 147 20.53 -4.93 -0.19
CA THR A 147 21.30 -6.03 0.39
C THR A 147 20.37 -7.11 0.97
N THR A 148 19.36 -6.70 1.73
CA THR A 148 18.33 -7.59 2.29
C THR A 148 17.56 -8.30 1.18
N THR A 149 17.08 -7.56 0.18
CA THR A 149 16.37 -8.12 -0.99
C THR A 149 17.17 -9.22 -1.67
N ASN A 150 18.46 -8.97 -1.89
CA ASN A 150 19.36 -9.95 -2.51
C ASN A 150 19.54 -11.21 -1.65
N ALA A 151 19.77 -11.04 -0.34
CA ALA A 151 19.90 -12.17 0.57
C ALA A 151 18.63 -13.03 0.63
N ILE A 152 17.45 -12.40 0.70
CA ILE A 152 16.15 -13.09 0.69
C ILE A 152 15.92 -13.81 -0.64
N ARG A 153 16.25 -13.17 -1.76
CA ARG A 153 16.10 -13.75 -3.10
C ARG A 153 16.94 -15.00 -3.27
N GLU A 154 18.21 -14.99 -2.83
CA GLU A 154 19.07 -16.19 -2.90
C GLU A 154 18.59 -17.30 -1.96
N ALA A 155 18.19 -16.97 -0.74
CA ALA A 155 17.62 -17.95 0.19
C ALA A 155 16.31 -18.58 -0.35
N GLY A 156 15.45 -17.78 -0.98
CA GLY A 156 14.21 -18.24 -1.58
C GLY A 156 14.42 -19.24 -2.73
N LYS A 157 15.48 -19.05 -3.53
CA LYS A 157 15.87 -20.03 -4.56
C LYS A 157 16.24 -21.38 -3.96
N ILE A 158 16.98 -21.39 -2.85
CA ILE A 158 17.39 -22.61 -2.16
C ILE A 158 16.18 -23.33 -1.56
N LEU A 159 15.26 -22.58 -0.95
CA LEU A 159 14.06 -23.13 -0.30
C LEU A 159 12.94 -23.50 -1.27
N GLY A 160 13.02 -23.08 -2.54
CA GLY A 160 11.93 -23.23 -3.50
C GLY A 160 10.73 -22.33 -3.24
N ILE A 161 10.92 -21.23 -2.48
CA ILE A 161 9.90 -20.22 -2.19
C ILE A 161 10.38 -18.89 -2.76
N ARG A 162 9.83 -18.49 -3.91
CA ARG A 162 10.31 -17.31 -4.63
C ARG A 162 9.96 -16.00 -3.91
N LEU A 163 10.89 -15.06 -3.88
CA LEU A 163 10.57 -13.65 -3.64
C LEU A 163 9.90 -13.10 -4.91
N VAL A 164 8.60 -12.82 -4.83
CA VAL A 164 7.80 -12.30 -5.94
C VAL A 164 8.06 -10.81 -6.13
N ASP A 165 8.12 -10.06 -5.03
CA ASP A 165 8.49 -8.65 -5.04
C ASP A 165 9.03 -8.23 -3.66
N HIS A 166 9.71 -7.10 -3.61
CA HIS A 166 9.93 -6.32 -2.39
C HIS A 166 9.32 -4.94 -2.65
N VAL A 167 8.40 -4.52 -1.78
CA VAL A 167 7.78 -3.20 -1.86
C VAL A 167 8.12 -2.35 -0.64
N ILE A 168 8.49 -1.10 -0.90
CA ILE A 168 8.71 -0.09 0.14
C ILE A 168 7.53 0.87 0.10
N LEU A 169 6.81 0.98 1.21
CA LEU A 169 5.63 1.79 1.35
C LEU A 169 5.97 3.14 1.96
N ALA A 170 5.43 4.19 1.37
CA ALA A 170 5.46 5.54 1.90
C ALA A 170 4.05 6.16 1.83
N LYS A 171 3.87 7.33 2.44
CA LYS A 171 2.59 8.03 2.38
C LYS A 171 2.32 8.47 0.94
N GLY A 172 1.24 7.94 0.35
CA GLY A 172 0.82 8.25 -1.02
C GLY A 172 1.62 7.58 -2.15
N SER A 173 2.63 6.75 -1.84
CA SER A 173 3.47 6.13 -2.87
C SER A 173 4.11 4.84 -2.40
N LEU A 174 4.63 4.05 -3.35
CA LEU A 174 5.45 2.89 -3.04
C LEU A 174 6.57 2.72 -4.07
N TYR A 175 7.64 2.02 -3.71
CA TYR A 175 8.64 1.52 -4.64
C TYR A 175 8.48 0.01 -4.79
N SER A 176 8.52 -0.50 -6.02
CA SER A 176 8.58 -1.94 -6.30
C SER A 176 9.95 -2.29 -6.86
N PHE A 177 10.61 -3.29 -6.25
CA PHE A 177 11.88 -3.82 -6.75
C PHE A 177 11.71 -4.61 -8.05
N THR A 178 10.53 -5.19 -8.30
CA THR A 178 10.25 -5.92 -9.53
C THR A 178 10.03 -4.97 -10.71
N ASP A 179 9.31 -3.87 -10.48
CA ASP A 179 9.07 -2.85 -11.52
C ASP A 179 10.22 -1.82 -11.60
N GLU A 180 11.12 -1.81 -10.61
CA GLU A 180 12.24 -0.86 -10.45
C GLU A 180 11.82 0.62 -10.48
N ARG A 181 10.61 0.95 -10.00
CA ARG A 181 10.03 2.29 -10.06
C ARG A 181 9.22 2.65 -8.82
N ILE A 182 9.09 3.96 -8.60
CA ILE A 182 8.12 4.52 -7.67
C ILE A 182 6.75 4.58 -8.38
N ILE A 183 5.72 4.11 -7.69
CA ILE A 183 4.32 4.16 -8.10
C ILE A 183 3.62 5.16 -7.19
N ASP A 184 3.05 6.20 -7.81
CA ASP A 184 2.22 7.19 -7.13
C ASP A 184 0.81 6.62 -6.94
N MET A 185 0.39 6.48 -5.68
CA MET A 185 -0.93 5.96 -5.31
C MET A 185 -1.99 7.07 -5.31
N LEU A 186 -1.58 8.33 -5.39
CA LEU A 186 -2.43 9.51 -5.44
C LEU A 186 -2.59 10.06 -6.87
N ALA A 187 -1.91 9.48 -7.86
CA ALA A 187 -2.10 9.86 -9.26
C ALA A 187 -3.52 9.48 -9.73
N ILE A 188 -4.43 10.46 -9.68
CA ILE A 188 -5.83 10.33 -10.08
C ILE A 188 -5.97 10.14 -11.61
N GLU A 189 -4.91 10.37 -12.39
CA GLU A 189 -4.97 10.52 -13.85
C GLU A 189 -5.52 9.28 -14.59
N GLU A 190 -5.36 8.06 -14.07
CA GLU A 190 -5.81 6.85 -14.77
C GLU A 190 -7.15 6.27 -14.29
N THR A 191 -7.68 6.68 -13.13
CA THR A 191 -8.89 6.03 -12.57
C THR A 191 -10.19 6.67 -13.04
N ILE A 192 -10.16 7.93 -13.50
CA ILE A 192 -11.34 8.64 -14.01
C ILE A 192 -11.20 8.87 -15.52
N SER A 193 -11.09 7.78 -16.31
CA SER A 193 -11.54 7.84 -17.71
C SER A 193 -13.06 7.73 -17.74
N VAL A 194 -13.77 8.78 -17.29
CA VAL A 194 -15.15 8.93 -17.73
C VAL A 194 -15.05 9.22 -19.23
N LYS A 195 -15.38 8.22 -20.05
CA LYS A 195 -15.50 8.45 -21.49
C LYS A 195 -16.48 9.60 -21.67
N GLU A 196 -16.08 10.64 -22.39
CA GLU A 196 -16.95 11.77 -22.75
C GLU A 196 -18.24 11.31 -23.46
N SER A 197 -18.31 10.05 -23.92
CA SER A 197 -19.51 9.43 -24.49
C SER A 197 -20.69 9.25 -23.52
N ASP A 198 -20.47 9.28 -22.20
CA ASP A 198 -21.50 8.87 -21.24
C ASP A 198 -22.24 10.07 -20.60
N ILE A 199 -21.96 11.32 -21.05
CA ILE A 199 -22.54 12.57 -20.48
C ILE A 199 -23.64 13.16 -21.36
N ASN A 200 -24.05 12.49 -22.45
CA ASN A 200 -25.23 12.90 -23.22
C ASN A 200 -26.43 12.01 -22.91
N LEU A 201 -27.13 12.36 -21.82
CA LEU A 201 -28.53 12.03 -21.57
C LEU A 201 -29.25 13.29 -21.09
#